data_AF-A0A2M8E093-F1
#
_entry.id   AF-A0A2M8E093-F1
#
_cell.length_a   1.000
_cell.length_b   1.000
_cell.length_c   1.000
_cell.angle_alpha   90.00
_cell.angle_beta   90.00
_cell.angle_gamma   90.00
#
_symmetry.space_group_name_H-M   'P 1'
#
loop_
_entity.id
_entity.type
_entity.pdbx_description
1 polymer ?
#
loop_
_entity_poly.entity_id
_entity_poly.type
_entity_poly.pdbx_seq_one_letter_code
_entity_poly.pdbx_strand_id
1 'polypeptide(L)'
;MTVCPNLRPNLDRDRKIRRMKNFRGFTLIELLVVIAMVSIVLMIATPSFKQTLLSSEIRSATNDWIVATQTARAEAVRRREQVTICPSSNGSTCATSNTAALEVGWI
;
A
#
# COMPACT_ATOMS: atom_id res chain seq x y z
N MET A 1 -75.37 -60.73 22.45
CA MET A 1 -75.16 -60.13 21.11
C MET A 1 -74.85 -58.67 21.36
N THR A 2 -73.65 -58.12 21.15
CA THR A 2 -72.56 -58.47 20.24
C THR A 2 -71.26 -57.89 20.81
N VAL A 3 -70.17 -58.60 20.53
CA VAL A 3 -68.79 -58.33 20.94
C VAL A 3 -68.05 -57.51 19.87
N CYS A 4 -66.99 -56.78 20.31
CA CYS A 4 -65.79 -56.25 19.60
C CYS A 4 -65.88 -54.91 18.80
N PRO A 5 -64.75 -54.21 18.55
CA PRO A 5 -63.36 -54.38 19.05
C PRO A 5 -62.60 -53.09 19.47
N ASN A 6 -61.40 -53.30 20.02
CA ASN A 6 -60.30 -52.33 20.21
C ASN A 6 -60.03 -51.48 18.94
N LEU A 7 -59.75 -50.18 19.13
CA LEU A 7 -59.09 -49.34 18.11
C LEU A 7 -57.96 -48.54 18.73
N ARG A 8 -56.71 -48.88 18.39
CA ARG A 8 -55.53 -48.02 18.60
C ARG A 8 -55.28 -47.20 17.33
N PRO A 9 -55.02 -45.90 17.44
CA PRO A 9 -54.12 -45.21 16.52
C PRO A 9 -53.00 -44.54 17.33
N ASN A 10 -51.79 -45.10 17.27
CA ASN A 10 -50.69 -44.68 16.42
C ASN A 10 -50.01 -43.38 16.93
N LEU A 11 -49.04 -43.56 17.83
CA LEU A 11 -47.99 -42.59 18.10
C LEU A 11 -47.10 -42.48 16.86
N ASP A 12 -47.59 -41.82 15.80
CA ASP A 12 -46.68 -41.35 14.76
C ASP A 12 -46.08 -40.03 15.25
N ARG A 13 -45.09 -40.23 16.11
CA ARG A 13 -44.33 -39.21 16.81
C ARG A 13 -43.43 -38.53 15.79
N ASP A 14 -44.02 -37.60 15.06
CA ASP A 14 -43.43 -36.43 14.39
C ASP A 14 -41.90 -36.45 14.34
N ARG A 15 -41.36 -37.35 13.50
CA ARG A 15 -39.92 -37.47 13.27
C ARG A 15 -39.54 -36.34 12.32
N LYS A 16 -39.48 -35.11 12.85
CA LYS A 16 -38.86 -33.96 12.18
C LYS A 16 -37.39 -34.27 11.99
N ILE A 17 -37.07 -34.89 10.85
CA ILE A 17 -35.71 -35.10 10.38
C ILE A 17 -35.11 -33.72 10.18
N ARG A 18 -34.27 -33.28 11.12
CA ARG A 18 -33.43 -32.11 10.95
C ARG A 18 -32.50 -32.39 9.78
N ARG A 19 -32.85 -31.89 8.59
CA ARG A 19 -31.93 -31.79 7.45
C ARG A 19 -30.79 -30.88 7.89
N MET A 20 -29.67 -31.46 8.31
CA MET A 20 -28.44 -30.70 8.41
C MET A 20 -28.11 -30.22 7.00
N LYS A 21 -28.03 -28.90 6.81
CA LYS A 21 -27.52 -28.32 5.57
C LYS A 21 -26.07 -28.79 5.46
N ASN A 22 -25.80 -29.70 4.52
CA ASN A 22 -24.43 -30.06 4.18
C ASN A 22 -23.73 -28.80 3.68
N PHE A 23 -22.81 -28.27 4.48
CA PHE A 23 -21.84 -27.30 4.01
C PHE A 23 -20.99 -27.99 2.95
N ARG A 24 -21.12 -27.56 1.70
CA ARG A 24 -20.28 -28.03 0.60
C ARG A 24 -18.88 -27.46 0.83
N GLY A 25 -17.91 -28.33 1.07
CA GLY A 25 -16.50 -27.96 1.16
C GLY A 25 -15.93 -27.59 -0.22
N PHE A 26 -14.87 -26.80 -0.21
CA PHE A 26 -14.10 -26.44 -1.41
C PHE A 26 -13.32 -27.64 -1.93
N THR A 27 -13.19 -27.74 -3.25
CA THR A 27 -12.38 -28.81 -3.88
C THR A 27 -10.90 -28.44 -3.86
N LEU A 28 -10.02 -29.45 -3.89
CA LEU A 28 -8.56 -29.23 -3.93
C LEU A 28 -8.15 -28.41 -5.17
N ILE A 29 -8.80 -28.66 -6.31
CA ILE A 29 -8.55 -27.93 -7.55
C ILE A 29 -8.98 -26.46 -7.46
N GLU A 30 -10.10 -26.18 -6.78
CA GLU A 30 -10.60 -24.82 -6.61
C GLU A 30 -9.64 -23.97 -5.76
N LEU A 31 -9.06 -24.55 -4.71
CA LEU A 31 -8.01 -23.88 -3.93
C LEU A 31 -6.77 -23.57 -4.79
N LEU A 32 -6.33 -24.51 -5.63
CA LEU A 32 -5.18 -24.31 -6.51
C LEU A 32 -5.42 -23.18 -7.53
N VAL A 33 -6.63 -23.11 -8.10
CA VAL A 33 -7.00 -22.04 -9.04
C VAL A 33 -7.02 -20.68 -8.32
N VAL A 34 -7.58 -20.61 -7.10
CA VAL A 34 -7.60 -19.37 -6.31
C VAL A 34 -6.19 -18.90 -5.98
N ILE A 35 -5.31 -19.80 -5.54
CA ILE A 35 -3.92 -19.45 -5.24
C ILE A 35 -3.18 -18.98 -6.50
N ALA A 36 -3.42 -19.62 -7.65
CA ALA A 36 -2.86 -19.21 -8.93
C ALA A 36 -3.33 -17.81 -9.35
N MET A 37 -4.60 -17.48 -9.14
CA MET A 37 -5.12 -16.12 -9.41
C MET A 37 -4.52 -15.08 -8.46
N VAL A 38 -4.46 -15.40 -7.16
CA VAL A 38 -3.94 -14.50 -6.12
C VAL A 38 -2.45 -14.17 -6.36
N SER A 39 -1.64 -15.13 -6.79
CA SER A 39 -0.22 -14.89 -7.06
C SER A 39 0.01 -13.95 -8.26
N ILE A 40 -0.79 -14.07 -9.32
CA ILE A 40 -0.76 -13.17 -10.48
C ILE A 40 -1.08 -11.73 -10.04
N VAL A 41 -2.14 -11.56 -9.23
CA VAL A 41 -2.54 -10.24 -8.73
C VAL A 41 -1.45 -9.64 -7.84
N LEU A 42 -0.83 -10.44 -6.97
CA LEU A 42 0.26 -9.98 -6.10
C LEU A 42 1.49 -9.51 -6.89
N MET A 43 1.85 -10.20 -7.97
CA MET A 43 2.95 -9.78 -8.85
C MET A 43 2.71 -8.40 -9.46
N ILE A 44 1.46 -8.08 -9.82
CA ILE A 44 1.09 -6.80 -10.44
C ILE A 44 0.85 -5.71 -9.38
N ALA A 45 0.48 -6.07 -8.15
CA ALA A 45 0.22 -5.11 -7.06
C ALA A 45 1.50 -4.55 -6.42
N THR A 46 2.60 -5.30 -6.47
CA THR A 46 3.86 -4.93 -5.80
C THR A 46 4.70 -3.82 -6.48
N PRO A 47 4.69 -3.58 -7.81
CA PRO A 47 5.75 -2.82 -8.48
C PRO A 47 5.73 -1.31 -8.23
N SER A 48 4.77 -0.75 -7.47
CA SER A 48 4.60 0.70 -7.40
C SER A 48 5.42 1.43 -6.32
N PHE A 49 6.02 0.75 -5.34
CA PHE A 49 6.72 1.46 -4.25
C PHE A 49 8.10 2.02 -4.65
N LYS A 50 8.80 1.37 -5.59
CA LYS A 50 10.13 1.83 -6.00
C LYS A 50 10.05 3.09 -6.87
N GLN A 51 9.08 3.17 -7.78
CA GLN A 51 8.92 4.33 -8.66
C GLN A 51 8.47 5.58 -7.90
N THR A 52 7.59 5.44 -6.92
CA THR A 52 7.14 6.59 -6.11
C THR A 52 8.27 7.15 -5.25
N LEU A 53 9.08 6.29 -4.61
CA LEU A 53 10.25 6.71 -3.86
C LEU A 53 11.29 7.43 -4.74
N LEU A 54 11.67 6.82 -5.87
CA LEU A 54 12.62 7.43 -6.82
C LEU A 54 12.10 8.76 -7.38
N SER A 55 10.80 8.85 -7.69
CA SER A 55 10.20 10.10 -8.18
C SER A 55 10.13 11.18 -7.11
N SER A 56 10.09 10.80 -5.82
CA SER A 56 10.05 11.74 -4.69
C SER A 56 11.43 12.34 -4.43
N GLU A 57 12.50 11.55 -4.54
CA GLU A 57 13.88 12.04 -4.46
C GLU A 57 14.18 13.07 -5.56
N ILE A 58 13.79 12.76 -6.81
CA ILE A 58 13.99 13.68 -7.95
C ILE A 58 13.21 14.99 -7.75
N ARG A 59 11.97 14.91 -7.26
CA ARG A 59 11.14 16.09 -6.98
C ARG A 59 11.71 16.93 -5.82
N SER A 60 12.21 16.29 -4.76
CA SER A 60 12.84 16.99 -3.64
C SER A 60 14.07 17.76 -4.09
N ALA A 61 14.99 17.10 -4.82
CA ALA A 61 16.18 17.75 -5.35
C ALA A 61 15.83 18.97 -6.24
N THR A 62 14.80 18.85 -7.08
CA THR A 62 14.36 19.95 -7.95
C THR A 62 13.79 21.13 -7.14
N ASN A 63 12.98 20.85 -6.12
CA ASN A 63 12.40 21.90 -5.28
C ASN A 63 13.48 22.64 -4.47
N ASP A 64 14.47 21.92 -3.93
CA ASP A 64 15.56 22.52 -3.16
C ASP A 64 16.38 23.48 -4.02
N TRP A 65 16.65 23.13 -5.28
CA TRP A 65 17.28 24.01 -6.25
C TRP A 65 16.47 25.28 -6.55
N ILE A 66 15.14 25.14 -6.74
CA ILE A 66 14.25 26.28 -6.99
C ILE A 66 14.28 27.23 -5.79
N VAL A 67 14.21 26.70 -4.57
CA VAL A 67 14.28 27.52 -3.35
C VAL A 67 15.62 28.23 -3.26
N ALA A 68 16.75 27.51 -3.39
CA ALA A 68 18.09 28.10 -3.30
C ALA A 68 18.30 29.26 -4.29
N THR A 69 17.84 29.10 -5.54
CA THR A 69 17.95 30.18 -6.54
C THR A 69 17.07 31.39 -6.25
N GLN A 70 15.86 31.19 -5.71
CA GLN A 70 14.99 32.29 -5.29
C GLN A 70 15.59 33.06 -4.12
N THR A 71 16.13 32.35 -3.13
CA THR A 71 16.80 32.97 -1.97
C THR A 71 18.03 33.74 -2.40
N ALA A 72 18.90 33.15 -3.23
CA ALA A 72 20.09 33.80 -3.74
C ALA A 72 19.77 35.06 -4.55
N ARG A 73 18.71 35.04 -5.37
CA ARG A 73 18.23 36.23 -6.09
C ARG A 73 17.74 37.31 -5.13
N ALA A 74 16.97 36.95 -4.10
CA ALA A 74 16.51 37.90 -3.10
C ALA A 74 17.68 38.52 -2.32
N GLU A 75 18.71 37.74 -2.01
CA GLU A 75 19.91 38.22 -1.34
C GLU A 75 20.79 39.10 -2.24
N ALA A 76 20.99 38.74 -3.51
CA ALA A 76 21.74 39.55 -4.47
C ALA A 76 21.09 40.92 -4.66
N VAL A 77 19.76 40.98 -4.75
CA VAL A 77 19.02 42.25 -4.82
C VAL A 77 19.15 43.06 -3.52
N ARG A 78 19.04 42.40 -2.35
CA ARG A 78 19.18 43.07 -1.04
C ARG A 78 20.58 43.63 -0.81
N ARG A 79 21.62 42.89 -1.16
CA ARG A 79 23.02 43.27 -0.93
C ARG A 79 23.61 44.11 -2.07
N ARG A 80 22.97 44.13 -3.24
CA ARG A 80 23.49 44.74 -4.49
C ARG A 80 24.85 44.20 -4.91
N GLU A 81 25.12 42.95 -4.55
CA GLU A 81 26.37 42.25 -4.83
C GLU A 81 26.07 40.90 -5.47
N GLN A 82 27.08 40.33 -6.15
CA GLN A 82 26.97 39.00 -6.72
C GLN A 82 26.94 37.95 -5.60
N VAL A 83 25.86 37.17 -5.57
CA VAL A 83 25.70 36.04 -4.63
C VAL A 83 25.81 34.74 -5.43
N THR A 84 26.58 33.80 -4.89
CA THR A 84 26.84 32.49 -5.50
C THR A 84 26.28 31.40 -4.60
N ILE A 85 25.62 30.41 -5.20
CA ILE A 85 25.05 29.25 -4.50
C ILE A 85 26.12 28.19 -4.36
N CYS A 86 26.22 27.57 -3.19
CA CYS A 86 27.17 26.50 -2.94
C CYS A 86 26.52 25.32 -2.19
N PRO A 87 27.00 24.08 -2.40
CA PRO A 87 26.51 22.95 -1.63
C PRO A 87 26.95 23.09 -0.17
N SER A 88 26.13 22.73 0.82
CA SER A 88 26.49 22.85 2.24
C SER A 88 25.92 21.74 3.10
N SER A 89 26.77 21.04 3.86
CA SER A 89 26.32 19.99 4.80
C SER A 89 25.74 20.52 6.11
N ASN A 90 26.03 21.79 6.45
CA ASN A 90 25.74 22.37 7.76
C ASN A 90 24.90 23.66 7.68
N GLY A 91 24.46 24.05 6.47
CA GLY A 91 23.62 25.24 6.23
C GLY A 91 24.28 26.58 6.53
N SER A 92 25.58 26.60 6.87
CA SER A 92 26.31 27.82 7.29
C SER A 92 27.64 28.02 6.55
N THR A 93 28.18 26.97 5.94
CA THR A 93 29.50 26.99 5.27
C THR A 93 29.42 26.24 3.96
N CYS A 94 29.99 26.80 2.90
CA CYS A 94 30.13 26.07 1.64
C CYS A 94 30.97 24.80 1.84
N ALA A 95 30.49 23.68 1.30
CA ALA A 95 31.20 22.42 1.30
C ALA A 95 32.43 22.54 0.40
N THR A 96 33.57 22.06 0.90
CA THR A 96 34.87 22.13 0.22
C THR A 96 35.04 21.02 -0.84
N SER A 97 34.12 20.06 -0.89
CA SER A 97 34.13 18.91 -1.81
C SER A 97 32.83 18.82 -2.60
N ASN A 98 32.94 18.82 -3.93
CA ASN A 98 31.80 18.70 -4.85
C ASN A 98 31.13 17.31 -4.85
N THR A 99 31.73 16.32 -4.20
CA THR A 99 31.27 14.92 -4.21
C THR A 99 29.99 14.70 -3.40
N ALA A 100 29.63 15.63 -2.51
CA ALA A 100 28.43 15.54 -1.68
C ALA A 100 27.30 16.47 -2.16
N ALA A 101 27.51 17.26 -3.21
CA ALA A 101 26.60 18.33 -3.60
C ALA A 101 25.17 17.86 -3.94
N LEU A 102 25.03 16.60 -4.38
CA LEU A 102 23.74 15.98 -4.67
C LEU A 102 23.01 15.47 -3.41
N GLU A 103 23.73 15.23 -2.31
CA GLU A 103 23.15 14.72 -1.06
C GLU A 103 22.96 15.79 0.00
N VAL A 104 23.81 16.83 0.02
CA VAL A 104 23.82 17.81 1.12
C VAL A 104 22.99 19.08 0.88
N GLY A 105 22.39 19.25 -0.29
CA GLY A 105 21.57 20.42 -0.60
C GLY A 105 22.39 21.71 -0.81
N TRP A 106 21.69 22.80 -1.13
CA TRP A 106 22.28 24.06 -1.61
C TRP A 106 21.85 25.22 -0.74
N ILE A 107 22.80 26.12 -0.42
CA ILE A 107 22.54 27.39 0.27
C ILE A 107 23.05 28.59 -0.53
#